data_AF-Q4UH45-F1
#
_entry.id   AF-Q4UH45-F1
#
_cell.length_a   1.000
_cell.length_b   1.000
_cell.length_c   1.000
_cell.angle_alpha   90.00
_cell.angle_beta   90.00
_cell.angle_gamma   90.00
#
_symmetry.space_group_name_H-M   'P 1'
#
loop_
_entity.id
_entity.type
_entity.pdbx_description
1 polymer ?
#
loop_
_entity_poly.entity_id
_entity_poly.type
_entity_poly.pdbx_seq_one_letter_code
_entity_poly.pdbx_strand_id
1 'polypeptide(L)'
;MYVLLNLYIIFLTRFSSSSIYRNWTSIAKSNFKKGKETYKLIINNLREKENDCMSLLSNDKHVTENFPIDLDYIHNSTDPYPCLTQFNRIGDKFDIDDEGVEVDDMSYSKIINEAGCWKYVLGEINTLDVDSCDLKGDASRSLIALAKTKCHFLRANRKFPTKEQGCILNPSKFTPGQLNKYLSPNPDNTEDNNSEQEYRINPCREDYKGNECEKLKRIIVSHCTDPSVMSESAFQMYHSDLNHIDNICFYLQSGDWNQRTESNINKLADSANHMVDVYNTFKDQFEILNNKQNEQLNKAEKRYCHFFRIRSQLKMESSYMYCTITTWPLI
;
A
#
# COMPACT_ATOMS: atom_id res chain seq x y z
N MET A 1 -41.19 -7.41 16.78
CA MET A 1 -39.89 -6.68 16.78
C MET A 1 -38.76 -7.47 17.45
N TYR A 2 -38.96 -8.12 18.60
CA TYR A 2 -37.93 -8.91 19.31
C TYR A 2 -37.43 -10.18 18.60
N VAL A 3 -38.25 -10.79 17.73
CA VAL A 3 -37.88 -12.03 17.01
C VAL A 3 -36.88 -11.73 15.87
N LEU A 4 -37.03 -10.58 15.21
CA LEU A 4 -36.12 -10.15 14.14
C LEU A 4 -34.75 -9.73 14.70
N LEU A 5 -34.72 -9.11 15.89
CA LEU A 5 -33.47 -8.76 16.57
C LEU A 5 -32.67 -10.02 17.00
N ASN A 6 -33.37 -11.05 17.50
CA ASN A 6 -32.72 -12.31 17.89
C ASN A 6 -32.21 -13.11 16.68
N LEU A 7 -32.94 -13.13 15.56
CA LEU A 7 -32.47 -13.77 14.33
C LEU A 7 -31.22 -13.07 13.77
N TYR A 8 -31.15 -11.74 13.85
CA TYR A 8 -29.99 -10.96 13.42
C TYR A 8 -28.74 -11.24 14.28
N ILE A 9 -28.90 -11.33 15.61
CA ILE A 9 -27.79 -11.65 16.53
C ILE A 9 -27.32 -13.11 16.35
N ILE A 10 -28.23 -14.05 16.11
CA ILE A 10 -27.88 -15.46 15.84
C ILE A 10 -27.16 -15.60 14.48
N PHE A 11 -27.54 -14.83 13.46
CA PHE A 11 -26.87 -14.83 12.16
C PHE A 11 -25.43 -14.29 12.25
N LEU A 12 -25.22 -13.18 12.99
CA LEU A 12 -23.90 -12.58 13.20
C LEU A 12 -22.96 -13.48 14.01
N THR A 13 -23.47 -14.14 15.05
CA THR A 13 -22.68 -15.04 15.88
C THR A 13 -22.30 -16.33 15.15
N ARG A 14 -23.18 -16.89 14.30
CA ARG A 14 -22.86 -18.10 13.53
C ARG A 14 -21.81 -17.87 12.44
N PHE A 15 -21.82 -16.74 11.75
CA PHE A 15 -20.77 -16.43 10.75
C PHE A 15 -19.37 -16.31 11.38
N SER A 16 -19.27 -15.76 12.59
CA SER A 16 -18.01 -15.65 13.34
C SER A 16 -17.39 -16.99 13.77
N SER A 17 -18.17 -18.07 13.74
CA SER A 17 -17.79 -19.40 14.26
C SER A 17 -17.39 -20.42 13.18
N SER A 18 -17.43 -20.05 11.90
CA SER A 18 -17.01 -20.95 10.82
C SER A 18 -15.49 -21.21 10.86
N SER A 19 -15.08 -22.48 10.86
CA SER A 19 -13.66 -22.86 10.92
C SER A 19 -12.84 -22.31 9.75
N ILE A 20 -13.50 -22.14 8.60
CA ILE A 20 -12.95 -21.59 7.36
C ILE A 20 -12.51 -20.13 7.58
N TYR A 21 -13.36 -19.31 8.21
CA TYR A 21 -13.02 -17.91 8.51
C TYR A 21 -11.87 -17.80 9.52
N ARG A 22 -11.87 -18.62 10.58
CA ARG A 22 -10.75 -18.68 11.54
C ARG A 22 -9.43 -19.08 10.86
N ASN A 23 -9.45 -20.05 9.95
CA ASN A 23 -8.25 -20.49 9.25
C ASN A 23 -7.70 -19.39 8.32
N TRP A 24 -8.59 -18.72 7.58
CA TRP A 24 -8.20 -17.62 6.69
C TRP A 24 -7.54 -16.46 7.45
N THR A 25 -8.10 -16.07 8.59
CA THR A 25 -7.49 -15.02 9.44
C THR A 25 -6.11 -15.42 9.99
N SER A 26 -5.90 -16.71 10.30
CA SER A 26 -4.61 -17.22 10.77
C SER A 26 -3.54 -17.16 9.69
N ILE A 27 -3.87 -17.57 8.46
CA ILE A 27 -2.96 -17.53 7.31
C ILE A 27 -2.60 -16.08 6.97
N ALA A 28 -3.60 -15.20 6.86
CA ALA A 28 -3.41 -13.78 6.61
C ALA A 28 -2.50 -13.13 7.68
N LYS A 29 -2.76 -13.41 8.96
CA LYS A 29 -1.95 -12.91 10.08
C LYS A 29 -0.50 -13.42 10.02
N SER A 30 -0.31 -14.69 9.65
CA SER A 30 1.02 -15.27 9.45
C SER A 30 1.76 -14.57 8.31
N ASN A 31 1.13 -14.40 7.14
CA ASN A 31 1.74 -13.77 5.98
C ASN A 31 2.08 -12.30 6.25
N PHE A 32 1.20 -11.55 6.92
CA PHE A 32 1.48 -10.19 7.37
C PHE A 32 2.71 -10.14 8.27
N LYS A 33 2.80 -11.03 9.26
CA LYS A 33 3.94 -11.08 10.19
C LYS A 33 5.24 -11.39 9.43
N LYS A 34 5.24 -12.42 8.58
CA LYS A 34 6.39 -12.79 7.75
C LYS A 34 6.83 -11.67 6.82
N GLY A 35 5.88 -10.99 6.18
CA GLY A 35 6.14 -9.86 5.30
C GLY A 35 6.80 -8.70 6.04
N LYS A 36 6.24 -8.33 7.20
CA LYS A 36 6.80 -7.30 8.08
C LYS A 36 8.20 -7.64 8.55
N GLU A 37 8.44 -8.88 8.97
CA GLU A 37 9.76 -9.35 9.42
C GLU A 37 10.78 -9.34 8.28
N THR A 38 10.40 -9.82 7.10
CA THR A 38 11.25 -9.81 5.91
C THR A 38 11.61 -8.39 5.48
N TYR A 39 10.63 -7.49 5.40
CA TYR A 39 10.86 -6.09 5.05
C TYR A 39 11.81 -5.42 6.05
N LYS A 40 11.62 -5.65 7.34
CA LYS A 40 12.53 -5.17 8.39
C LYS A 40 13.93 -5.76 8.27
N LEU A 41 14.07 -7.03 7.89
CA LEU A 41 15.37 -7.66 7.69
C LEU A 41 16.16 -6.96 6.59
N ILE A 42 15.52 -6.61 5.47
CA ILE A 42 16.16 -5.87 4.36
C ILE A 42 16.66 -4.50 4.84
N ILE A 43 15.84 -3.77 5.59
CA ILE A 43 16.23 -2.48 6.19
C ILE A 43 17.38 -2.65 7.17
N ASN A 44 17.35 -3.68 8.01
CA ASN A 44 18.40 -3.94 8.99
C ASN A 44 19.72 -4.30 8.31
N ASN A 45 19.70 -5.10 7.24
CA ASN A 45 20.91 -5.44 6.47
C ASN A 45 21.56 -4.16 5.90
N LEU A 46 20.76 -3.23 5.37
CA LEU A 46 21.27 -1.95 4.89
C LEU A 46 21.87 -1.09 6.00
N ARG A 47 21.19 -1.03 7.16
CA ARG A 47 21.70 -0.30 8.32
C ARG A 47 22.99 -0.90 8.86
N GLU A 48 23.12 -2.22 8.87
CA GLU A 48 24.37 -2.89 9.23
C GLU A 48 25.50 -2.48 8.28
N LYS A 49 25.26 -2.49 6.96
CA LYS A 49 26.26 -2.06 5.98
C LYS A 49 26.61 -0.58 6.05
N GLU A 50 25.65 0.28 6.41
CA GLU A 50 25.91 1.69 6.69
C GLU A 50 26.82 1.86 7.90
N ASN A 51 26.62 1.07 8.96
CA ASN A 51 27.51 1.10 10.12
C ASN A 51 28.91 0.57 9.79
N ASP A 52 29.00 -0.52 9.00
CA ASP A 52 30.28 -1.04 8.49
C ASP A 52 31.02 0.04 7.69
N CYS A 53 30.28 0.74 6.82
CA CYS A 53 30.77 1.85 6.01
C CYS A 53 31.34 2.99 6.89
N MET A 54 30.57 3.45 7.88
CA MET A 54 30.99 4.50 8.80
C MET A 54 32.22 4.09 9.64
N SER A 55 32.32 2.82 10.01
CA SER A 55 33.49 2.26 10.70
C SER A 55 34.73 2.29 9.81
N LEU A 56 34.60 1.93 8.53
CA LEU A 56 35.71 2.01 7.56
C LEU A 56 36.22 3.45 7.40
N LEU A 57 35.33 4.43 7.27
CA LEU A 57 35.70 5.85 7.16
C LEU A 57 36.50 6.36 8.36
N SER A 58 36.18 5.85 9.55
CA SER A 58 36.81 6.30 10.79
C SER A 58 38.19 5.68 11.00
N ASN A 59 38.41 4.46 10.47
CA ASN A 59 39.57 3.64 10.80
C ASN A 59 40.60 3.51 9.68
N ASP A 60 40.19 3.64 8.42
CA ASP A 60 41.05 3.41 7.26
C ASP A 60 41.40 4.71 6.52
N LYS A 61 42.62 5.20 6.76
CA LYS A 61 43.13 6.42 6.13
C LYS A 61 43.29 6.29 4.61
N HIS A 62 43.56 5.09 4.09
CA HIS A 62 43.70 4.88 2.65
C HIS A 62 42.36 5.05 1.93
N VAL A 63 41.25 4.70 2.58
CA VAL A 63 39.90 4.90 2.02
C VAL A 63 39.57 6.39 1.94
N THR A 64 39.85 7.16 3.00
CA THR A 64 39.61 8.61 3.02
C THR A 64 40.54 9.40 2.09
N GLU A 65 41.73 8.89 1.79
CA GLU A 65 42.68 9.53 0.86
C GLU A 65 42.35 9.25 -0.61
N ASN A 66 41.85 8.04 -0.93
CA ASN A 66 41.51 7.65 -2.29
C ASN A 66 40.09 8.06 -2.72
N PHE A 67 39.19 8.31 -1.78
CA PHE A 67 37.81 8.74 -2.04
C PHE A 67 37.58 10.10 -1.37
N PRO A 68 37.39 11.20 -2.13
CA PRO A 68 37.07 12.51 -1.55
C PRO A 68 35.65 12.52 -1.00
N ILE A 69 35.49 12.11 0.25
CA ILE A 69 34.20 11.92 0.90
C ILE A 69 33.74 13.23 1.53
N ASP A 70 32.52 13.64 1.19
CA ASP A 70 31.88 14.81 1.76
C ASP A 70 31.31 14.48 3.16
N LEU A 71 32.13 14.74 4.19
CA LEU A 71 31.75 14.56 5.59
C LEU A 71 30.61 15.49 6.01
N ASP A 72 30.52 16.70 5.43
CA ASP A 72 29.44 17.64 5.73
C ASP A 72 28.09 17.11 5.22
N TYR A 73 28.08 16.45 4.06
CA TYR A 73 26.91 15.70 3.60
C TYR A 73 26.57 14.56 4.56
N ILE A 74 27.54 13.76 5.01
CA ILE A 74 27.26 12.64 5.91
C ILE A 74 26.60 13.08 7.22
N HIS A 75 27.06 14.19 7.80
CA HIS A 75 26.53 14.69 9.07
C HIS A 75 25.19 15.43 8.95
N ASN A 76 24.90 16.04 7.80
CA ASN A 76 23.73 16.90 7.62
C ASN A 76 22.66 16.35 6.65
N SER A 77 22.89 15.17 6.05
CA SER A 77 21.96 14.57 5.10
C SER A 77 20.71 14.00 5.79
N THR A 78 19.58 14.10 5.10
CA THR A 78 18.34 13.42 5.45
C THR A 78 18.27 11.99 4.90
N ASP A 79 19.28 11.58 4.12
CA ASP A 79 19.43 10.21 3.63
C ASP A 79 19.62 9.26 4.83
N PRO A 80 18.84 8.16 4.95
CA PRO A 80 19.04 7.17 6.00
C PRO A 80 20.37 6.38 5.88
N TYR A 81 21.04 6.43 4.72
CA TYR A 81 22.30 5.72 4.46
C TYR A 81 23.33 6.62 3.73
N PRO A 82 23.75 7.74 4.37
CA PRO A 82 24.53 8.77 3.70
C PRO A 82 25.95 8.33 3.33
N CYS A 83 26.60 7.48 4.12
CA CYS A 83 27.92 6.92 3.82
C CYS A 83 27.88 6.09 2.55
N LEU A 84 26.96 5.12 2.49
CA LEU A 84 26.76 4.27 1.32
C LEU A 84 26.37 5.08 0.08
N THR A 85 25.64 6.18 0.24
CA THR A 85 25.31 7.08 -0.88
C THR A 85 26.52 7.83 -1.40
N GLN A 86 27.38 8.37 -0.53
CA GLN A 86 28.61 9.06 -0.95
C GLN A 86 29.53 8.13 -1.75
N PHE A 87 29.69 6.90 -1.27
CA PHE A 87 30.52 5.93 -1.95
C PHE A 87 29.98 5.48 -3.32
N ASN A 88 28.67 5.39 -3.48
CA ASN A 88 28.03 5.18 -4.78
C ASN A 88 28.13 6.40 -5.73
N ARG A 89 28.45 7.60 -5.22
CA ARG A 89 28.64 8.82 -6.04
C ARG A 89 30.08 8.99 -6.52
N ILE A 90 31.04 8.50 -5.74
CA ILE A 90 32.48 8.75 -5.96
C ILE A 90 33.17 7.57 -6.67
N GLY A 91 32.67 6.33 -6.51
CA GLY A 91 33.12 5.15 -7.25
C GLY A 91 32.13 4.70 -8.34
N ASP A 92 32.50 3.69 -9.13
CA ASP A 92 31.64 3.06 -10.14
C ASP A 92 30.22 2.86 -9.58
N LYS A 93 29.26 3.54 -10.22
CA LYS A 93 27.85 3.55 -9.82
C LYS A 93 27.37 2.11 -9.74
N PHE A 94 27.10 1.61 -8.53
CA PHE A 94 26.65 0.22 -8.34
C PHE A 94 25.60 -0.14 -9.39
N ASP A 95 25.88 -1.21 -10.13
CA ASP A 95 24.94 -1.81 -11.06
C ASP A 95 24.58 -3.21 -10.58
N ILE A 96 23.28 -3.45 -10.44
CA ILE A 96 22.76 -4.78 -10.09
C ILE A 96 23.08 -5.80 -11.17
N ASP A 97 23.39 -5.37 -12.40
CA ASP A 97 23.67 -6.26 -13.54
C ASP A 97 25.16 -6.53 -13.78
N ASP A 98 26.05 -5.78 -13.14
CA ASP A 98 27.48 -6.06 -13.24
C ASP A 98 27.86 -7.30 -12.43
N GLU A 99 28.95 -7.95 -12.81
CA GLU A 99 29.46 -9.16 -12.14
C GLU A 99 30.05 -8.87 -10.75
N GLY A 100 30.04 -7.58 -10.34
CA GLY A 100 30.86 -7.08 -9.26
C GLY A 100 32.30 -6.92 -9.73
N VAL A 101 33.05 -6.01 -9.11
CA VAL A 101 34.50 -5.99 -9.27
C VAL A 101 35.03 -7.31 -8.73
N GLU A 102 35.93 -7.99 -9.45
CA GLU A 102 36.71 -9.10 -8.87
C GLU A 102 37.22 -8.60 -7.51
N VAL A 103 36.96 -9.36 -6.45
CA VAL A 103 37.29 -8.96 -5.08
C VAL A 103 38.81 -8.91 -4.96
N ASP A 104 39.40 -7.81 -5.43
CA ASP A 104 40.69 -7.39 -4.93
C ASP A 104 40.49 -7.09 -3.44
N ASP A 105 41.47 -7.45 -2.64
CA ASP A 105 41.44 -7.76 -1.20
C ASP A 105 40.96 -6.60 -0.28
N MET A 106 40.45 -5.51 -0.84
CA MET A 106 39.94 -4.36 -0.13
C MET A 106 38.52 -4.61 0.39
N SER A 107 38.41 -4.80 1.71
CA SER A 107 37.17 -4.95 2.49
C SER A 107 36.05 -3.97 2.12
N TYR A 108 36.39 -2.79 1.58
CA TYR A 108 35.44 -1.75 1.21
C TYR A 108 34.63 -2.08 -0.05
N SER A 109 35.20 -2.68 -1.10
CA SER A 109 34.48 -3.00 -2.35
C SER A 109 33.29 -3.94 -2.12
N LYS A 110 33.49 -4.93 -1.26
CA LYS A 110 32.47 -5.89 -0.82
C LYS A 110 31.30 -5.19 -0.10
N ILE A 111 31.60 -4.24 0.79
CA ILE A 111 30.58 -3.51 1.54
C ILE A 111 29.73 -2.66 0.58
N ILE A 112 30.33 -1.96 -0.38
CA ILE A 112 29.59 -1.18 -1.39
C ILE A 112 28.70 -2.09 -2.21
N ASN A 113 29.23 -3.21 -2.71
CA ASN A 113 28.48 -4.09 -3.61
C ASN A 113 27.30 -4.75 -2.88
N GLU A 114 27.50 -5.24 -1.65
CA GLU A 114 26.41 -5.79 -0.84
C GLU A 114 25.36 -4.72 -0.51
N ALA A 115 25.79 -3.53 -0.08
CA ALA A 115 24.90 -2.43 0.27
C ALA A 115 24.13 -1.91 -0.94
N GLY A 116 24.80 -1.70 -2.06
CA GLY A 116 24.22 -1.28 -3.33
C GLY A 116 23.15 -2.27 -3.78
N CYS A 117 23.42 -3.57 -3.65
CA CYS A 117 22.47 -4.63 -3.99
C CYS A 117 21.22 -4.57 -3.13
N TRP A 118 21.36 -4.50 -1.80
CA TRP A 118 20.22 -4.38 -0.91
C TRP A 118 19.45 -3.06 -1.09
N LYS A 119 20.15 -1.98 -1.44
CA LYS A 119 19.56 -0.66 -1.70
C LYS A 119 18.72 -0.69 -2.96
N TYR A 120 19.22 -1.37 -4.00
CA TYR A 120 18.46 -1.63 -5.21
C TYR A 120 17.17 -2.41 -4.90
N VAL A 121 17.28 -3.54 -4.19
CA VAL A 121 16.13 -4.37 -3.79
C VAL A 121 15.11 -3.57 -2.98
N LEU A 122 15.56 -2.78 -2.00
CA LEU A 122 14.66 -1.93 -1.21
C LEU A 122 14.00 -0.85 -2.07
N GLY A 123 14.73 -0.25 -3.01
CA GLY A 123 14.20 0.70 -3.98
C GLY A 123 13.06 0.10 -4.78
N GLU A 124 13.28 -1.08 -5.38
CA GLU A 124 12.25 -1.78 -6.15
C GLU A 124 11.06 -2.23 -5.28
N ILE A 125 11.28 -2.68 -4.05
CA ILE A 125 10.18 -2.99 -3.13
C ILE A 125 9.34 -1.75 -2.83
N ASN A 126 9.98 -0.59 -2.65
CA ASN A 126 9.27 0.65 -2.34
C ASN A 126 8.52 1.23 -3.56
N THR A 127 8.81 0.77 -4.79
CA THR A 127 7.99 1.13 -5.96
C THR A 127 6.75 0.27 -6.09
N LEU A 128 6.68 -0.89 -5.40
CA LEU A 128 5.50 -1.72 -5.32
C LEU A 128 4.38 -0.97 -4.57
N ASP A 129 3.31 -0.66 -5.29
CA ASP A 129 2.04 -0.19 -4.72
C ASP A 129 1.01 -1.33 -4.68
N VAL A 130 -0.22 -1.03 -4.25
CA VAL A 130 -1.32 -2.00 -4.21
C VAL A 130 -1.51 -2.68 -5.57
N ASP A 131 -1.41 -1.94 -6.66
CA ASP A 131 -1.64 -2.42 -8.04
C ASP A 131 -0.47 -3.27 -8.55
N SER A 132 0.76 -2.95 -8.12
CA SER A 132 1.98 -3.70 -8.42
C SER A 132 2.11 -4.99 -7.61
N CYS A 133 1.40 -5.08 -6.49
CA CYS A 133 1.26 -6.28 -5.68
C CYS A 133 0.05 -7.15 -6.07
N ASP A 134 -0.60 -6.83 -7.19
CA ASP A 134 -1.67 -7.62 -7.80
C ASP A 134 -1.14 -8.44 -9.00
N LEU A 135 -2.01 -9.22 -9.65
CA LEU A 135 -1.69 -10.08 -10.81
C LEU A 135 -0.92 -9.36 -11.94
N LYS A 136 -1.06 -8.04 -12.07
CA LYS A 136 -0.39 -7.25 -13.10
C LYS A 136 1.11 -7.12 -12.88
N GLY A 137 1.57 -7.13 -11.62
CA GLY A 137 2.98 -6.96 -11.24
C GLY A 137 3.73 -8.27 -10.97
N ASP A 138 3.24 -9.41 -11.46
CA ASP A 138 3.87 -10.71 -11.24
C ASP A 138 5.34 -10.76 -11.70
N ALA A 139 5.64 -10.13 -12.84
CA ALA A 139 7.00 -10.06 -13.35
C ALA A 139 7.87 -9.11 -12.54
N SER A 140 7.32 -7.97 -12.11
CA SER A 140 7.99 -7.08 -11.15
C SER A 140 8.38 -7.82 -9.85
N ARG A 141 7.45 -8.56 -9.23
CA ARG A 141 7.74 -9.33 -8.00
C ARG A 141 8.82 -10.39 -8.25
N SER A 142 8.74 -11.08 -9.37
CA SER A 142 9.73 -12.07 -9.80
C SER A 142 11.12 -11.44 -10.00
N LEU A 143 11.19 -10.28 -10.65
CA LEU A 143 12.45 -9.57 -10.86
C LEU A 143 13.08 -9.11 -9.54
N ILE A 144 12.26 -8.62 -8.59
CA ILE A 144 12.71 -8.27 -7.25
C ILE A 144 13.26 -9.49 -6.51
N ALA A 145 12.59 -10.64 -6.63
CA ALA A 145 13.05 -11.89 -6.05
C ALA A 145 14.38 -12.36 -6.65
N LEU A 146 14.57 -12.21 -7.96
CA LEU A 146 15.84 -12.47 -8.64
C LEU A 146 16.95 -11.53 -8.14
N ALA A 147 16.67 -10.23 -8.02
CA ALA A 147 17.61 -9.26 -7.47
C ALA A 147 18.01 -9.58 -6.03
N LYS A 148 17.04 -9.94 -5.19
CA LYS A 148 17.28 -10.40 -3.83
C LYS A 148 18.15 -11.66 -3.80
N THR A 149 17.88 -12.61 -4.68
CA THR A 149 18.69 -13.83 -4.84
C THR A 149 20.12 -13.48 -5.22
N LYS A 150 20.32 -12.56 -6.19
CA LYS A 150 21.66 -12.08 -6.57
C LYS A 150 22.40 -11.48 -5.38
N CYS A 151 21.75 -10.69 -4.53
CA CYS A 151 22.39 -10.13 -3.33
C CYS A 151 22.88 -11.21 -2.36
N HIS A 152 22.10 -12.28 -2.19
CA HIS A 152 22.52 -13.42 -1.38
C HIS A 152 23.69 -14.19 -1.99
N PHE A 153 23.71 -14.35 -3.31
CA PHE A 153 24.78 -15.01 -4.04
C PHE A 153 26.08 -14.20 -3.99
N LEU A 154 25.98 -12.88 -4.19
CA LEU A 154 27.09 -11.94 -4.05
C LEU A 154 27.74 -12.04 -2.66
N ARG A 155 26.94 -12.02 -1.59
CA ARG A 155 27.43 -12.19 -0.21
C ARG A 155 28.11 -13.55 0.01
N ALA A 156 27.58 -14.60 -0.63
CA ALA A 156 28.12 -15.95 -0.53
C ALA A 156 29.32 -16.20 -1.47
N ASN A 157 29.77 -15.20 -2.22
CA ASN A 157 30.77 -15.31 -3.28
C ASN A 157 30.45 -16.43 -4.29
N ARG A 158 29.17 -16.53 -4.66
CA ARG A 158 28.66 -17.49 -5.66
C ARG A 158 28.27 -16.74 -6.93
N LYS A 159 28.49 -17.40 -8.07
CA LYS A 159 28.10 -16.86 -9.38
C LYS A 159 26.58 -16.87 -9.53
N PHE A 160 26.04 -15.73 -9.94
CA PHE A 160 24.66 -15.57 -10.39
C PHE A 160 24.66 -15.35 -11.91
N PRO A 161 23.59 -15.72 -12.64
CA PRO A 161 23.52 -15.47 -14.08
C PRO A 161 23.87 -14.03 -14.48
N THR A 162 24.60 -13.90 -15.59
CA THR A 162 25.16 -12.62 -16.04
C THR A 162 24.29 -11.97 -17.11
N LYS A 163 24.58 -10.70 -17.43
CA LYS A 163 23.90 -9.97 -18.51
C LYS A 163 24.14 -10.60 -19.90
N GLU A 164 25.32 -11.21 -20.11
CA GLU A 164 25.69 -11.91 -21.35
C GLU A 164 24.89 -13.21 -21.51
N GLN A 165 24.58 -13.86 -20.38
CA GLN A 165 23.67 -14.99 -20.29
C GLN A 165 22.21 -14.55 -20.28
N GLY A 166 21.93 -13.28 -20.57
CA GLY A 166 20.59 -12.78 -20.73
C GLY A 166 19.80 -12.60 -19.43
N CYS A 167 20.46 -12.61 -18.27
CA CYS A 167 19.78 -12.31 -17.01
C CYS A 167 20.04 -10.88 -16.56
N ILE A 168 19.02 -10.03 -16.68
CA ILE A 168 19.14 -8.57 -16.54
C ILE A 168 18.09 -8.09 -15.55
N LEU A 169 18.54 -7.69 -14.38
CA LEU A 169 17.73 -7.33 -13.24
C LEU A 169 17.28 -5.87 -13.27
N ASN A 170 17.98 -4.98 -14.00
CA ASN A 170 17.54 -3.60 -14.20
C ASN A 170 17.14 -3.29 -15.66
N PRO A 171 15.88 -3.55 -16.05
CA PRO A 171 15.43 -3.39 -17.42
C PRO A 171 15.42 -1.93 -17.87
N SER A 172 15.42 -0.94 -16.97
CA SER A 172 15.43 0.49 -17.34
C SER A 172 16.78 0.93 -17.94
N LYS A 173 17.86 0.23 -17.62
CA LYS A 173 19.22 0.52 -18.12
C LYS A 173 19.47 -0.06 -19.51
N PHE A 174 18.54 -0.86 -20.03
CA PHE A 174 18.73 -1.56 -21.28
C PHE A 174 18.72 -0.59 -22.47
N THR A 175 19.75 -0.66 -23.32
CA THR A 175 19.76 0.16 -24.55
C THR A 175 18.84 -0.48 -25.60
N PRO A 176 18.22 0.32 -26.49
CA PRO A 176 17.39 -0.22 -27.57
C PRO A 176 18.07 -1.30 -28.41
N GLY A 177 19.37 -1.15 -28.71
CA GLY A 177 20.14 -2.14 -29.47
C GLY A 177 20.34 -3.47 -28.73
N GLN A 178 20.55 -3.44 -27.41
CA GLN A 178 20.62 -4.65 -26.61
C GLN A 178 19.25 -5.34 -26.51
N LEU A 179 18.17 -4.57 -26.39
CA LEU A 179 16.80 -5.06 -26.37
C LEU A 179 16.43 -5.79 -27.65
N ASN A 180 16.78 -5.22 -28.82
CA ASN A 180 16.51 -5.85 -30.10
C ASN A 180 17.33 -7.13 -30.31
N LYS A 181 18.58 -7.18 -29.81
CA LYS A 181 19.38 -8.42 -29.83
C LYS A 181 18.80 -9.50 -28.91
N TYR A 182 18.31 -9.09 -27.75
CA TYR A 182 17.77 -9.98 -26.72
C TYR A 182 16.40 -10.56 -27.08
N LEU A 183 15.57 -9.79 -27.78
CA LEU A 183 14.24 -10.17 -28.24
C LEU A 183 14.20 -10.68 -29.68
N SER A 184 15.33 -10.71 -30.38
CA SER A 184 15.39 -11.32 -31.71
C SER A 184 14.98 -12.79 -31.59
N PRO A 185 14.04 -13.28 -32.41
CA PRO A 185 13.61 -14.66 -32.35
C PRO A 185 14.81 -15.59 -32.50
N ASN A 186 14.96 -16.54 -31.57
CA ASN A 186 15.74 -17.74 -31.89
C ASN A 186 15.07 -18.40 -33.10
N PRO A 187 15.84 -18.93 -34.07
CA PRO A 187 15.31 -19.48 -35.32
C PRO A 187 14.37 -20.70 -35.15
N ASP A 188 14.21 -21.22 -33.93
CA ASP A 188 13.45 -22.46 -33.65
C ASP A 188 12.00 -22.25 -33.17
N ASN A 189 11.52 -21.01 -32.97
CA ASN A 189 10.14 -20.76 -32.52
C ASN A 189 9.32 -20.05 -33.60
N THR A 190 8.99 -20.78 -34.66
CA THR A 190 7.96 -20.42 -35.63
C THR A 190 6.57 -20.66 -35.04
N GLU A 191 6.02 -19.74 -34.24
CA GLU A 191 4.55 -19.64 -34.07
C GLU A 191 4.01 -18.40 -33.32
N ASP A 192 4.79 -17.34 -33.11
CA ASP A 192 4.23 -16.05 -32.67
C ASP A 192 4.49 -14.95 -33.72
N ASN A 193 3.52 -14.79 -34.62
CA ASN A 193 3.49 -13.77 -35.68
C ASN A 193 3.22 -12.35 -35.12
N ASN A 194 4.10 -11.85 -34.27
CA ASN A 194 4.23 -10.41 -33.95
C ASN A 194 5.71 -9.97 -33.99
N SER A 195 6.54 -10.65 -34.78
CA SER A 195 7.98 -10.42 -34.88
C SER A 195 8.31 -9.26 -35.82
N GLU A 196 8.02 -8.04 -35.41
CA GLU A 196 8.64 -6.83 -36.00
C GLU A 196 8.60 -5.63 -35.04
N GLN A 197 8.68 -5.85 -33.72
CA GLN A 197 8.90 -4.74 -32.79
C GLN A 197 10.40 -4.53 -32.59
N GLU A 198 11.00 -3.80 -33.53
CA GLU A 198 12.25 -3.08 -33.26
C GLU A 198 11.94 -2.05 -32.17
N TYR A 199 12.32 -2.34 -30.93
CA TYR A 199 12.24 -1.36 -29.85
C TYR A 199 13.18 -0.21 -30.19
N ARG A 200 12.59 0.91 -30.62
CA ARG A 200 13.32 2.17 -30.81
C ARG A 200 13.58 2.87 -29.48
N ILE A 201 12.72 2.61 -28.49
CA ILE A 201 12.77 3.18 -27.15
C ILE A 201 12.54 2.06 -26.14
N ASN A 202 13.25 2.11 -25.01
CA ASN A 202 13.08 1.15 -23.92
C ASN A 202 11.78 1.46 -23.14
N PRO A 203 10.79 0.54 -23.11
CA PRO A 203 9.51 0.79 -22.45
C PRO A 203 9.65 1.00 -20.94
N CYS A 204 10.62 0.34 -20.30
CA CYS A 204 10.88 0.48 -18.87
C CYS A 204 11.58 1.80 -18.51
N ARG A 205 12.10 2.54 -19.50
CA ARG A 205 12.65 3.87 -19.29
C ARG A 205 11.59 4.96 -19.34
N GLU A 206 10.54 4.76 -20.15
CA GLU A 206 9.42 5.70 -20.26
C GLU A 206 8.42 5.50 -19.13
N ASP A 207 7.95 4.26 -18.95
CA ASP A 207 6.98 3.90 -17.93
C ASP A 207 7.33 2.54 -17.32
N TYR A 208 8.02 2.58 -16.17
CA TYR A 208 8.46 1.37 -15.46
C TYR A 208 7.30 0.51 -14.93
N LYS A 209 6.10 1.09 -14.77
CA LYS A 209 4.89 0.41 -14.32
C LYS A 209 3.95 0.05 -15.48
N GLY A 210 4.32 0.46 -16.70
CA GLY A 210 3.50 0.26 -17.89
C GLY A 210 3.43 -1.21 -18.31
N ASN A 211 2.33 -1.57 -19.00
CA ASN A 211 2.10 -2.94 -19.48
C ASN A 211 3.21 -3.44 -20.42
N GLU A 212 3.79 -2.57 -21.26
CA GLU A 212 4.89 -2.95 -22.16
C GLU A 212 6.19 -3.25 -21.39
N CYS A 213 6.46 -2.50 -20.30
CA CYS A 213 7.57 -2.82 -19.43
C CYS A 213 7.33 -4.13 -18.67
N GLU A 214 6.11 -4.40 -18.20
CA GLU A 214 5.78 -5.69 -17.59
C GLU A 214 5.97 -6.88 -18.54
N LYS A 215 5.60 -6.73 -19.83
CA LYS A 215 5.90 -7.77 -20.84
C LYS A 215 7.40 -8.02 -20.97
N LEU A 216 8.21 -6.96 -21.03
CA LEU A 216 9.67 -7.09 -21.07
C LEU A 216 10.21 -7.80 -19.82
N LYS A 217 9.75 -7.40 -18.62
CA LYS A 217 10.12 -8.06 -17.36
C LYS A 217 9.79 -9.56 -17.38
N ARG A 218 8.64 -9.98 -17.94
CA ARG A 218 8.28 -11.40 -18.05
C ARG A 218 9.27 -12.19 -18.89
N ILE A 219 9.68 -11.63 -20.04
CA ILE A 219 10.64 -12.27 -20.94
C ILE A 219 12.00 -12.42 -20.23
N ILE A 220 12.44 -11.37 -19.55
CA ILE A 220 13.67 -11.37 -18.74
C ILE A 220 13.62 -12.44 -17.66
N VAL A 221 12.54 -12.49 -16.88
CA VAL A 221 12.37 -13.48 -15.81
C VAL A 221 12.43 -14.88 -16.39
N SER A 222 11.71 -15.14 -17.49
CA SER A 222 11.71 -16.44 -18.16
C SER A 222 13.12 -16.90 -18.54
N HIS A 223 13.91 -16.02 -19.16
CA HIS A 223 15.28 -16.32 -19.57
C HIS A 223 16.22 -16.50 -18.36
N CYS A 224 16.13 -15.61 -17.37
CA CYS A 224 16.89 -15.72 -16.13
C CYS A 224 16.65 -17.06 -15.44
N THR A 225 15.40 -17.53 -15.40
CA THR A 225 15.01 -18.77 -14.70
C THR A 225 15.14 -20.03 -15.55
N ASP A 226 15.65 -19.92 -16.78
CA ASP A 226 15.87 -21.08 -17.64
C ASP A 226 16.91 -22.03 -17.00
N PRO A 227 16.69 -23.35 -16.99
CA PRO A 227 17.63 -24.31 -16.40
C PRO A 227 19.05 -24.30 -17.01
N SER A 228 19.20 -23.80 -18.24
CA SER A 228 20.52 -23.63 -18.89
C SER A 228 21.27 -22.39 -18.40
N VAL A 229 20.54 -21.41 -17.84
CA VAL A 229 21.07 -20.11 -17.38
C VAL A 229 21.28 -20.13 -15.87
N MET A 230 20.27 -20.53 -15.11
CA MET A 230 20.28 -20.50 -13.65
C MET A 230 20.48 -21.88 -13.04
N SER A 231 21.40 -21.96 -12.07
CA SER A 231 21.60 -23.20 -11.32
C SER A 231 20.36 -23.55 -10.49
N GLU A 232 20.12 -24.86 -10.29
CA GLU A 232 19.03 -25.36 -9.44
C GLU A 232 19.03 -24.71 -8.04
N SER A 233 20.21 -24.56 -7.43
CA SER A 233 20.32 -23.93 -6.10
C SER A 233 19.89 -22.46 -6.09
N ALA A 234 20.16 -21.73 -7.18
CA ALA A 234 19.73 -20.34 -7.35
C ALA A 234 18.23 -20.28 -7.62
N PHE A 235 17.70 -21.20 -8.42
CA PHE A 235 16.28 -21.29 -8.73
C PHE A 235 15.41 -21.58 -7.49
N GLN A 236 15.85 -22.50 -6.63
CA GLN A 236 15.17 -22.78 -5.36
C GLN A 236 15.21 -21.58 -4.41
N MET A 237 16.33 -20.87 -4.36
CA MET A 237 16.45 -19.65 -3.57
C MET A 237 15.53 -18.54 -4.10
N TYR A 238 15.48 -18.36 -5.41
CA TYR A 238 14.56 -17.46 -6.09
C TYR A 238 13.10 -17.76 -5.74
N HIS A 239 12.68 -19.03 -5.76
CA HIS A 239 11.31 -19.41 -5.37
C HIS A 239 11.00 -19.09 -3.91
N SER A 240 11.97 -19.32 -3.01
CA SER A 240 11.81 -18.91 -1.62
C SER A 240 11.69 -17.39 -1.50
N ASP A 241 12.47 -16.64 -2.27
CA ASP A 241 12.47 -15.19 -2.24
C ASP A 241 11.22 -14.58 -2.88
N LEU A 242 10.66 -15.20 -3.92
CA LEU A 242 9.38 -14.80 -4.49
C LEU A 242 8.26 -14.88 -3.44
N ASN A 243 8.19 -15.98 -2.69
CA ASN A 243 7.27 -16.11 -1.56
C ASN A 243 7.50 -15.02 -0.50
N HIS A 244 8.75 -14.62 -0.26
CA HIS A 244 9.06 -13.53 0.66
C HIS A 244 8.56 -12.18 0.14
N ILE A 245 8.73 -11.90 -1.16
CA ILE A 245 8.21 -10.70 -1.81
C ILE A 245 6.67 -10.66 -1.75
N ASP A 246 6.01 -11.79 -1.96
CA ASP A 246 4.54 -11.88 -1.85
C ASP A 246 4.04 -11.57 -0.44
N ASN A 247 4.75 -12.06 0.58
CA ASN A 247 4.44 -11.71 1.97
C ASN A 247 4.64 -10.21 2.24
N ILE A 248 5.68 -9.59 1.66
CA ILE A 248 5.91 -8.14 1.75
C ILE A 248 4.75 -7.39 1.07
N CYS A 249 4.35 -7.80 -0.13
CA CYS A 249 3.20 -7.24 -0.82
C CYS A 249 1.93 -7.29 0.02
N PHE A 250 1.66 -8.44 0.65
CA PHE A 250 0.54 -8.59 1.57
C PHE A 250 0.64 -7.62 2.76
N TYR A 251 1.83 -7.46 3.32
CA TYR A 251 2.09 -6.52 4.41
C TYR A 251 1.83 -5.05 4.01
N LEU A 252 2.35 -4.63 2.85
CA LEU A 252 2.18 -3.27 2.33
C LEU A 252 0.71 -2.96 2.00
N GLN A 253 0.04 -3.87 1.28
CA GLN A 253 -1.39 -3.75 0.98
C GLN A 253 -2.25 -3.68 2.24
N SER A 254 -1.91 -4.45 3.27
CA SER A 254 -2.61 -4.40 4.56
C SER A 254 -2.45 -3.06 5.27
N GLY A 255 -1.29 -2.40 5.13
CA GLY A 255 -1.04 -1.05 5.64
C GLY A 255 -1.94 -0.02 4.98
N ASP A 256 -1.95 0.01 3.64
CA ASP A 256 -2.80 0.90 2.85
C ASP A 256 -4.29 0.65 3.11
N TRP A 257 -4.69 -0.61 3.20
CA TRP A 257 -6.07 -0.98 3.50
C TRP A 257 -6.49 -0.51 4.90
N ASN A 258 -5.63 -0.66 5.91
CA ASN A 258 -5.91 -0.16 7.26
C ASN A 258 -6.08 1.36 7.26
N GLN A 259 -5.19 2.10 6.59
CA GLN A 259 -5.27 3.57 6.51
C GLN A 259 -6.56 4.04 5.81
N ARG A 260 -6.94 3.40 4.69
CA ARG A 260 -8.19 3.71 3.97
C ARG A 260 -9.42 3.38 4.81
N THR A 261 -9.40 2.24 5.51
CA THR A 261 -10.48 1.85 6.43
C THR A 261 -10.64 2.85 7.57
N GLU A 262 -9.55 3.27 8.21
CA GLU A 262 -9.57 4.28 9.27
C GLU A 262 -10.14 5.62 8.77
N SER A 263 -9.71 6.09 7.60
CA SER A 263 -10.25 7.30 6.98
C SER A 263 -11.76 7.21 6.72
N ASN A 264 -12.23 6.07 6.21
CA ASN A 264 -13.65 5.86 5.94
C ASN A 264 -14.48 5.75 7.22
N ILE A 265 -13.95 5.10 8.27
CA ILE A 265 -14.59 5.06 9.59
C ILE A 265 -14.75 6.48 10.14
N ASN A 266 -13.72 7.32 10.04
CA ASN A 266 -13.78 8.70 10.50
C ASN A 266 -14.85 9.51 9.72
N LYS A 267 -14.89 9.41 8.39
CA LYS A 267 -15.94 10.06 7.57
C LYS A 267 -17.35 9.59 7.92
N LEU A 268 -17.52 8.29 8.19
CA LEU A 268 -18.81 7.73 8.60
C LEU A 268 -19.22 8.24 9.99
N ALA A 269 -18.27 8.34 10.92
CA ALA A 269 -18.50 8.92 12.25
C ALA A 269 -18.92 10.40 12.14
N ASP A 270 -18.23 11.19 11.31
CA ASP A 270 -18.58 12.59 11.06
C ASP A 270 -19.99 12.73 10.45
N SER A 271 -20.32 11.87 9.48
CA SER A 271 -21.65 11.86 8.86
C SER A 271 -22.75 11.48 9.85
N ALA A 272 -22.48 10.54 10.76
CA ALA A 272 -23.41 10.15 11.82
C ALA A 272 -23.62 11.30 12.83
N ASN A 273 -22.55 11.98 13.25
CA ASN A 273 -22.65 13.14 14.14
C ASN A 273 -23.44 14.28 13.49
N HIS A 274 -23.16 14.59 12.23
CA HIS A 274 -23.92 15.58 11.46
C HIS A 274 -25.42 15.23 11.40
N MET A 275 -25.77 13.96 11.22
CA MET A 275 -27.17 13.52 11.22
C MET A 275 -27.85 13.71 12.58
N VAL A 276 -27.12 13.47 13.68
CA VAL A 276 -27.61 13.72 15.04
C VAL A 276 -27.86 15.21 15.26
N ASP A 277 -26.96 16.08 14.79
CA ASP A 277 -27.12 17.54 14.90
C ASP A 277 -28.32 18.05 14.10
N VAL A 278 -28.49 17.54 12.87
CA VAL A 278 -29.68 17.82 12.04
C VAL A 278 -30.96 17.35 12.75
N TYR A 279 -30.95 16.15 13.34
CA TYR A 279 -32.09 15.63 14.09
C TYR A 279 -32.44 16.49 15.30
N ASN A 280 -31.44 16.90 16.09
CA ASN A 280 -31.65 17.79 17.23
C ASN A 280 -32.23 19.14 16.79
N THR A 281 -31.71 19.70 15.70
CA THR A 281 -32.24 20.94 15.11
C THR A 281 -33.71 20.78 14.69
N PHE A 282 -34.06 19.67 14.03
CA PHE A 282 -35.44 19.39 13.66
C PHE A 282 -36.34 19.23 14.89
N LYS A 283 -35.86 18.53 15.92
CA LYS A 283 -36.58 18.35 17.19
C LYS A 283 -36.90 19.70 17.82
N ASP A 284 -35.94 20.61 17.89
CA ASP A 284 -36.13 21.95 18.44
C ASP A 284 -37.14 22.77 17.63
N GLN A 285 -37.09 22.66 16.29
CA GLN A 285 -38.09 23.30 15.41
C GLN A 285 -39.49 22.74 15.64
N PHE A 286 -39.64 21.42 15.81
CA PHE A 286 -40.92 20.78 16.12
C PHE A 286 -41.46 21.24 17.47
N GLU A 287 -40.61 21.39 18.49
CA GLU A 287 -41.03 21.87 19.81
C GLU A 287 -41.52 23.33 19.74
N ILE A 288 -40.82 24.20 19.00
CA ILE A 288 -41.26 25.58 18.77
C ILE A 288 -42.60 25.63 18.03
N LEU A 289 -42.79 24.79 17.00
CA LEU A 289 -44.04 24.72 16.25
C LEU A 289 -45.20 24.23 17.12
N ASN A 290 -44.96 23.20 17.94
CA ASN A 290 -45.95 22.66 18.86
C ASN A 290 -46.38 23.70 19.90
N ASN A 291 -45.42 24.41 20.50
CA ASN A 291 -45.70 25.49 21.45
C ASN A 291 -46.52 26.62 20.79
N LYS A 292 -46.19 27.02 19.56
CA LYS A 292 -46.96 28.01 18.80
C LYS A 292 -48.38 27.52 18.49
N GLN A 293 -48.56 26.26 18.10
CA GLN A 293 -49.88 25.68 17.86
C GLN A 293 -50.74 25.71 19.13
N ASN A 294 -50.17 25.31 20.28
CA ASN A 294 -50.85 25.35 21.57
C ASN A 294 -51.25 26.77 21.97
N GLU A 295 -50.37 27.77 21.76
CA GLU A 295 -50.72 29.16 21.99
C GLU A 295 -51.85 29.67 21.09
N GLN A 296 -51.84 29.30 19.81
CA GLN A 296 -52.88 29.68 18.85
C GLN A 296 -54.23 29.06 19.25
N LEU A 297 -54.24 27.79 19.64
CA LEU A 297 -55.43 27.10 20.15
C LEU A 297 -55.97 27.78 21.40
N ASN A 298 -55.11 28.08 22.38
CA ASN A 298 -55.52 28.78 23.59
C ASN A 298 -56.08 30.19 23.30
N LYS A 299 -55.50 30.92 22.35
CA LYS A 299 -56.02 32.23 21.91
C LYS A 299 -57.35 32.09 21.18
N ALA A 300 -57.54 31.05 20.38
CA ALA A 300 -58.80 30.76 19.70
C ALA A 300 -59.90 30.38 20.70
N GLU A 301 -59.58 29.54 21.68
CA GLU A 301 -60.50 29.14 22.76
C GLU A 301 -60.95 30.37 23.57
N LYS A 302 -60.01 31.22 24.01
CA LYS A 302 -60.36 32.47 24.72
C LYS A 302 -61.27 33.37 23.88
N ARG A 303 -60.99 33.51 22.57
CA ARG A 303 -61.82 34.31 21.66
C ARG A 303 -63.21 33.70 21.49
N TYR A 304 -63.29 32.37 21.38
CA TYR A 304 -64.55 31.64 21.31
C TYR A 304 -65.38 31.85 22.58
N CYS A 305 -64.79 31.68 23.77
CA CYS A 305 -65.45 31.96 25.04
C CYS A 305 -65.95 33.41 25.13
N HIS A 306 -65.14 34.38 24.71
CA HIS A 306 -65.54 35.78 24.67
C HIS A 306 -66.72 36.03 23.72
N PHE A 307 -66.69 35.46 22.51
CA PHE A 307 -67.80 35.53 21.56
C PHE A 307 -69.09 34.91 22.12
N PHE A 308 -68.98 33.75 22.78
CA PHE A 308 -70.10 33.12 23.47
C PHE A 308 -70.66 33.98 24.59
N ARG A 309 -69.80 34.65 25.36
CA ARG A 309 -70.22 35.58 26.42
C ARG A 309 -70.99 36.77 25.84
N ILE A 310 -70.49 37.41 24.79
CA ILE A 310 -71.21 38.50 24.10
C ILE A 310 -72.55 37.99 23.56
N ARG A 311 -72.56 36.82 22.89
CA ARG A 311 -73.80 36.21 22.39
C ARG A 311 -74.79 35.93 23.51
N SER A 312 -74.33 35.49 24.68
CA SER A 312 -75.16 35.26 25.86
C SER A 312 -75.69 36.56 26.47
N GLN A 313 -74.92 37.65 26.42
CA GLN A 313 -75.36 38.97 26.88
C GLN A 313 -76.40 39.58 25.94
N LEU A 314 -76.21 39.45 24.62
CA LEU A 314 -77.23 39.79 23.62
C LEU A 314 -78.48 38.93 23.77
N LYS A 315 -78.32 37.65 24.16
CA LYS A 315 -79.44 36.79 24.56
C LYS A 315 -79.97 37.08 25.97
N MET A 316 -79.30 37.82 26.85
CA MET A 316 -79.85 38.18 28.16
C MET A 316 -80.83 39.36 28.09
N GLU A 317 -80.94 40.03 26.95
CA GLU A 317 -82.16 40.77 26.57
C GLU A 317 -83.33 39.82 26.19
N SER A 318 -83.11 38.51 26.22
CA SER A 318 -84.09 37.44 25.95
C SER A 318 -83.74 36.13 26.71
N SER A 319 -83.72 36.21 28.05
CA SER A 319 -83.69 35.08 29.00
C SER A 319 -82.42 34.19 29.11
N TYR A 320 -82.03 33.99 30.38
CA TYR A 320 -80.98 33.13 30.98
C TYR A 320 -80.66 31.80 30.27
N MET A 321 -79.37 31.41 30.16
CA MET A 321 -78.83 30.16 30.72
C MET A 321 -77.30 29.95 30.53
N TYR A 322 -76.75 29.13 31.42
CA TYR A 322 -75.36 28.79 31.77
C TYR A 322 -74.41 28.29 30.67
N CYS A 323 -73.10 28.54 30.88
CA CYS A 323 -71.99 27.97 30.12
C CYS A 323 -71.42 26.75 30.90
N THR A 324 -71.79 25.53 30.52
CA THR A 324 -71.11 24.30 30.97
C THR A 324 -70.13 23.85 29.91
N ILE A 325 -68.83 23.93 30.23
CA ILE A 325 -67.73 23.42 29.41
C ILE A 325 -67.68 21.91 29.61
N THR A 326 -68.12 21.13 28.63
CA THR A 326 -67.82 19.69 28.56
C THR A 326 -66.46 19.50 27.91
N THR A 327 -65.48 19.11 28.72
CA THR A 327 -64.20 18.54 28.30
C THR A 327 -64.42 17.41 27.29
N TRP A 328 -63.82 17.50 26.11
CA TRP A 328 -63.66 16.38 25.17
C TRP A 328 -62.26 15.78 25.36
N PRO A 329 -62.12 14.44 25.51
CA PRO A 329 -60.82 13.81 25.49
C PRO A 329 -60.37 13.61 24.03
N LEU A 330 -59.11 13.97 23.76
CA LEU A 330 -58.39 13.59 22.54
C LEU A 330 -58.04 12.09 22.64
N ILE A 331 -58.43 11.31 21.62
CA ILE A 331 -57.88 9.98 21.31
C ILE A 331 -56.72 10.16 20.35
#